data_AF-K7MFZ6-F1
#
_entry.id   AF-K7MFZ6-F1
#
_cell.length_a   1.000
_cell.length_b   1.000
_cell.length_c   1.000
_cell.angle_alpha   90.00
_cell.angle_beta   90.00
_cell.angle_gamma   90.00
#
_symmetry.space_group_name_H-M   'P 1'
#
loop_
_entity.id
_entity.type
_entity.pdbx_description
1 polymer ?
#
loop_
_entity_poly.entity_id
_entity_poly.type
_entity_poly.pdbx_seq_one_letter_code
_entity_poly.pdbx_strand_id
1 'polypeptide(L)'
;MSSKLIAGDNDFFAILVFVDVVQAVKMTNAQGEVKCPIQEINILKARGKSARDSFLMNGYASNIGHAAQGMPLRVAPPRIGCLDFFIFF
;
A
#
# COMPACT_ATOMS: atom_id res chain seq x y z
N MET A 1 14.15 13.77 5.47
CA MET A 1 14.02 12.73 6.52
C MET A 1 15.30 12.67 7.39
N SER A 2 15.84 13.82 7.80
CA SER A 2 17.17 13.88 8.45
C SER A 2 17.19 13.37 9.90
N SER A 3 16.05 13.39 10.60
CA SER A 3 15.93 13.03 12.03
C SER A 3 15.41 11.62 12.30
N LYS A 4 15.20 10.79 11.26
CA LYS A 4 14.62 9.45 11.41
C LYS A 4 15.70 8.39 11.17
N LEU A 5 15.55 7.20 11.75
CA LEU A 5 16.47 6.05 11.56
C LEU A 5 16.72 5.70 10.08
N ILE A 6 15.81 6.13 9.20
CA ILE A 6 15.85 5.93 7.75
C ILE A 6 16.76 6.96 7.05
N ALA A 7 17.48 7.79 7.82
CA ALA A 7 18.29 8.90 7.30
C ALA A 7 19.33 8.47 6.25
N GLY A 8 19.91 7.27 6.42
CA GLY A 8 20.90 6.72 5.50
C GLY A 8 20.35 6.33 4.12
N ASP A 9 19.04 6.15 4.00
CA ASP A 9 18.35 5.76 2.76
C ASP A 9 17.36 6.84 2.30
N ASN A 10 17.58 8.09 2.74
CA ASN A 10 16.65 9.19 2.52
C ASN A 10 16.29 9.42 1.06
N ASP A 11 17.26 9.34 0.15
CA ASP A 11 17.04 9.63 -1.27
C ASP A 11 16.14 8.57 -1.91
N PHE A 12 16.31 7.31 -1.51
CA PHE A 12 15.51 6.20 -2.00
C PHE A 12 14.04 6.36 -1.58
N PHE A 13 13.81 6.58 -0.28
CA PHE A 13 12.46 6.78 0.23
C PHE A 13 11.86 8.11 -0.23
N ALA A 14 12.67 9.15 -0.49
CA ALA A 14 12.18 10.40 -1.02
C ALA A 14 11.57 10.22 -2.41
N ILE A 15 12.28 9.56 -3.33
CA ILE A 15 11.74 9.30 -4.67
C ILE A 15 10.48 8.44 -4.58
N LEU A 16 10.56 7.32 -3.86
CA LEU A 16 9.46 6.37 -3.75
C LEU A 16 8.20 6.97 -3.09
N VAL A 17 8.37 7.68 -1.97
CA VAL A 17 7.23 8.20 -1.20
C VAL A 17 6.70 9.51 -1.78
N PHE A 18 7.57 10.46 -2.13
CA PHE A 18 7.11 11.80 -2.51
C PHE A 18 6.58 11.87 -3.94
N VAL A 19 7.14 11.09 -4.86
CA VAL A 19 6.76 11.15 -6.28
C VAL A 19 5.69 10.11 -6.55
N ASP A 20 6.03 8.84 -6.39
CA ASP A 20 5.18 7.76 -6.91
C ASP A 20 3.92 7.55 -6.03
N VAL A 21 4.08 7.49 -4.72
CA VAL A 21 2.96 7.25 -3.79
C VAL A 21 1.99 8.43 -3.77
N VAL A 22 2.49 9.66 -3.63
CA VAL A 22 1.61 10.84 -3.56
C VAL A 22 0.84 11.03 -4.85
N GLN A 23 1.48 10.78 -6.00
CA GLN A 23 0.81 10.86 -7.29
C GLN A 23 -0.23 9.74 -7.49
N ALA A 24 -0.02 8.56 -6.90
CA ALA A 24 -0.96 7.45 -6.97
C ALA A 24 -2.20 7.64 -6.08
N VAL A 25 -2.05 8.31 -4.93
CA VAL A 25 -3.14 8.51 -3.94
C VAL A 25 -3.82 9.89 -4.10
N LYS A 26 -3.40 10.69 -5.08
CA LYS A 26 -4.04 12.00 -5.33
C LYS A 26 -5.53 11.78 -5.62
N MET A 27 -6.37 12.41 -4.82
CA MET A 27 -7.81 12.36 -4.94
C MET A 27 -8.32 13.78 -5.19
N THR A 28 -9.07 13.96 -6.28
CA THR A 28 -9.75 15.21 -6.55
C THR A 28 -11.12 15.15 -5.90
N ASN A 29 -11.37 16.03 -4.93
CA ASN A 29 -12.70 16.10 -4.33
C ASN A 29 -13.70 16.67 -5.35
N ALA A 30 -15.00 16.53 -5.08
CA ALA A 30 -16.07 17.04 -5.94
C ALA A 30 -15.98 18.56 -6.24
N GLN A 31 -15.26 19.30 -5.39
CA GLN A 31 -15.02 20.75 -5.53
C GLN A 31 -13.78 21.09 -6.37
N GLY A 32 -13.08 20.10 -6.93
CA GLY A 32 -11.85 20.32 -7.70
C GLY A 32 -10.59 20.48 -6.87
N GLU A 33 -10.69 20.45 -5.54
CA GLU A 33 -9.52 20.45 -4.65
C GLU A 33 -8.77 19.11 -4.75
N VAL A 34 -7.48 19.17 -5.08
CA VAL A 34 -6.59 18.00 -5.02
C VAL A 34 -6.17 17.79 -3.57
N LYS A 35 -6.62 16.70 -2.97
CA LYS A 35 -6.17 16.25 -1.65
C LYS A 35 -5.36 14.97 -1.81
N CYS A 36 -4.25 14.90 -1.07
CA CYS A 36 -3.41 13.71 -0.99
C CYS A 36 -3.54 13.15 0.43
N PRO A 37 -4.53 12.28 0.70
CA PRO A 37 -4.72 11.72 2.02
C PRO A 37 -3.57 10.77 2.36
N ILE A 38 -2.62 11.24 3.18
CA ILE A 38 -1.44 10.46 3.62
C ILE A 38 -1.87 9.21 4.40
N GLN A 39 -3.04 9.25 5.06
CA GLN A 39 -3.59 8.14 5.83
C GLN A 39 -4.06 6.96 4.96
N GLU A 40 -4.33 7.18 3.66
CA GLU A 40 -4.73 6.10 2.75
C GLU A 40 -3.53 5.26 2.27
N ILE A 41 -2.31 5.70 2.55
CA ILE A 41 -1.08 4.97 2.22
C ILE A 41 -0.90 3.84 3.24
N ASN A 42 -1.18 2.61 2.84
CA ASN A 42 -0.92 1.45 3.68
C ASN A 42 0.57 1.06 3.62
N ILE A 43 1.22 0.99 4.78
CA ILE A 43 2.65 0.65 4.89
C ILE A 43 2.77 -0.75 5.48
N LEU A 44 3.19 -1.71 4.65
CA LEU A 44 3.44 -3.08 5.06
C LEU A 44 4.91 -3.27 5.45
N LYS A 45 5.15 -3.95 6.58
CA LYS A 45 6.50 -4.25 7.06
C LYS A 45 6.78 -5.74 6.93
N ALA A 46 7.78 -6.11 6.15
CA ALA A 46 8.31 -7.46 6.05
C ALA A 46 9.78 -7.48 6.51
N ARG A 47 10.17 -8.46 7.32
CA ARG A 47 11.56 -8.68 7.74
C ARG A 47 12.21 -9.69 6.79
N GLY A 48 13.48 -9.47 6.44
CA GLY A 48 14.29 -10.44 5.69
C GLY A 48 15.13 -9.85 4.56
N LYS A 49 14.85 -8.61 4.14
CA LYS A 49 15.58 -7.90 3.10
C LYS A 49 16.06 -6.52 3.58
N SER A 50 16.86 -5.83 2.77
CA SER A 50 17.33 -4.49 3.08
C SER A 50 16.18 -3.48 3.04
N ALA A 51 16.30 -2.36 3.76
CA ALA A 51 15.34 -1.26 3.66
C ALA A 51 15.26 -0.70 2.22
N ARG A 52 16.36 -0.77 1.46
CA ARG A 52 16.43 -0.38 0.04
C ARG A 52 15.69 -1.32 -0.90
N ASP A 53 15.32 -2.52 -0.45
CA ASP A 53 14.53 -3.46 -1.25
C ASP A 53 13.01 -3.20 -1.11
N SER A 54 12.63 -2.16 -0.36
CA SER A 54 11.22 -1.74 -0.25
C SER A 54 10.74 -1.21 -1.59
N PHE A 55 9.56 -1.63 -2.05
CA PHE A 55 9.01 -1.18 -3.33
C PHE A 55 7.57 -0.69 -3.15
N LEU A 56 7.13 0.15 -4.09
CA LEU A 56 5.74 0.54 -4.21
C LEU A 56 4.98 -0.52 -5.00
N MET A 57 3.85 -0.99 -4.47
CA MET A 57 2.95 -1.87 -5.21
C MET A 57 1.95 -1.04 -6.01
N ASN A 58 1.78 -1.35 -7.30
CA ASN A 58 0.78 -0.69 -8.15
C ASN A 58 -0.62 -1.19 -7.77
N GLY A 59 -1.21 -0.59 -6.74
CA GLY A 59 -2.51 -0.95 -6.20
C GLY A 59 -2.51 -0.91 -4.67
N TYR A 60 -3.51 -1.56 -4.07
CA TYR A 60 -3.61 -1.66 -2.62
C TYR A 60 -3.13 -3.04 -2.14
N ALA A 61 -2.28 -3.04 -1.12
CA ALA A 61 -1.81 -4.25 -0.48
C ALA A 61 -2.44 -4.37 0.91
N SER A 62 -2.90 -5.57 1.26
CA SER A 62 -3.45 -5.88 2.57
C SER A 62 -2.69 -7.04 3.21
N ASN A 63 -2.42 -6.95 4.51
CA ASN A 63 -1.73 -8.00 5.26
C ASN A 63 -2.70 -9.07 5.76
N ILE A 64 -3.53 -9.60 4.85
CA ILE A 64 -4.51 -10.64 5.12
C ILE A 64 -4.08 -11.90 4.37
N GLY A 65 -4.04 -13.02 5.09
CA GLY A 65 -3.75 -14.33 4.50
C GLY A 65 -4.97 -14.94 3.81
N HIS A 66 -4.78 -16.10 3.20
CA HIS A 66 -5.88 -16.87 2.65
C HIS A 66 -6.76 -17.42 3.76
N ALA A 67 -8.09 -17.42 3.57
CA ALA A 67 -9.01 -18.01 4.54
C ALA A 67 -8.89 -19.55 4.58
N ALA A 68 -8.60 -20.19 3.44
CA ALA A 68 -8.35 -21.62 3.36
C ALA A 68 -7.18 -21.92 2.41
N GLN A 69 -6.41 -22.97 2.69
CA GLN A 69 -5.24 -23.35 1.89
C GLN A 69 -5.61 -23.75 0.45
N GLY A 70 -6.85 -24.21 0.22
CA GLY A 70 -7.36 -24.52 -1.11
C GLY A 70 -7.74 -23.30 -1.95
N MET A 71 -7.67 -22.08 -1.41
CA MET A 71 -7.98 -20.86 -2.17
C MET A 71 -6.87 -20.56 -3.20
N PRO A 72 -7.23 -20.10 -4.41
CA PRO A 72 -6.26 -19.76 -5.44
C PRO A 72 -5.34 -18.62 -5.00
N LEU A 73 -4.03 -18.75 -5.27
CA LEU A 73 -3.00 -17.74 -4.96
C LEU A 73 -3.05 -16.50 -5.83
N ARG A 74 -3.65 -16.60 -7.02
CA ARG A 74 -3.79 -15.49 -7.96
C ARG A 74 -5.13 -15.59 -8.65
N VAL A 75 -5.82 -14.46 -8.75
CA VAL A 75 -7.09 -14.31 -9.46
C VAL A 75 -6.95 -13.15 -10.45
N ALA A 76 -7.14 -13.41 -11.73
CA ALA A 76 -7.10 -12.39 -12.78
C ALA A 76 -8.10 -12.72 -13.91
N PRO A 77 -9.03 -11.81 -14.27
CA PRO A 77 -9.36 -10.54 -13.61
C PRO A 77 -10.17 -10.76 -12.31
N PRO A 78 -9.85 -10.06 -11.20
CA PRO A 78 -10.60 -10.23 -9.97
C PRO A 78 -11.93 -9.47 -10.01
N ARG A 79 -12.98 -10.07 -9.43
CA ARG A 79 -14.17 -9.35 -8.96
C ARG A 79 -14.11 -9.33 -7.44
N ILE A 80 -14.07 -8.14 -6.86
CA ILE A 80 -13.89 -7.94 -5.42
C ILE A 80 -15.25 -7.57 -4.82
N GLY A 81 -15.70 -8.33 -3.82
CA GLY A 81 -16.87 -8.00 -3.01
C GLY A 81 -16.43 -7.62 -1.60
N CYS A 82 -16.75 -6.41 -1.16
CA CYS A 82 -16.53 -5.97 0.22
C CYS A 82 -17.79 -6.31 1.03
N LEU A 83 -17.69 -7.22 2.01
CA LEU A 83 -18.78 -7.57 2.90
C LEU A 83 -18.45 -7.11 4.32
N ASP A 84 -19.43 -6.50 4.98
CA ASP A 84 -19.32 -6.01 6.36
C ASP A 84 -20.13 -6.88 7.35
N PHE A 85 -20.29 -8.16 7.01
CA PHE A 85 -20.94 -9.15 7.85
C PHE A 85 -20.13 -10.44 7.88
N PHE A 86 -20.18 -11.13 9.02
CA PHE A 86 -19.50 -12.41 9.19
C PHE A 86 -20.28 -13.52 8.48
N ILE A 87 -19.56 -14.36 7.75
CA ILE A 87 -20.05 -15.65 7.29
C ILE A 87 -19.39 -16.68 8.21
N PHE A 88 -20.16 -17.28 9.12
CA PHE A 88 -19.69 -18.43 9.89
C PHE A 88 -19.69 -19.67 8.97
N PHE A 89 -18.51 -20.23 8.76
CA PHE A 89 -18.29 -21.56 8.20
C PHE A 89 -17.71 -22.47 9.28
#